data_AF-A0A5K1JGF5-F1
#
_entry.id   AF-A0A5K1JGF5-F1
#
_cell.length_a   1.000
_cell.length_b   1.000
_cell.length_c   1.000
_cell.angle_alpha   90.00
_cell.angle_beta   90.00
_cell.angle_gamma   90.00
#
_symmetry.space_group_name_H-M   'P 1'
#
loop_
_entity.id
_entity.type
_entity.pdbx_description
1 polymer ?
#
loop_
_entity_poly.entity_id
_entity_poly.type
_entity_poly.pdbx_seq_one_letter_code
_entity_poly.pdbx_strand_id
1 'polypeptide(L)'
;MAFNAEQTKKAQAAIVIAVLVLAVILLVVVLSGALTPKAASVSQAGSSAATATTSGSAAANTTTNTGTSAAATGAANSSSDSSINSMDDVNAMYGTAAKQLQAQHEADPDNPSTLLNLANGYFDWGVAALNYADSSDSHVQDIFSKAIASYDEYLKGSPSSKSATVDRAICVFYSGDTSAAISALETFTAKDASFGPAWANLGMFYESAGRTDDAKAAYQKAIDADPDDAYQVKTYAQQRLTALNKN
;
A
#
# COMPACT_ATOMS: atom_id res chain seq x y z
N MET A 1 -27.73 -8.92 -24.16
CA MET A 1 -27.81 -9.84 -22.95
C MET A 1 -26.42 -10.35 -22.56
N ALA A 2 -25.30 -9.76 -23.18
CA ALA A 2 -23.87 -10.09 -23.02
C ALA A 2 -23.15 -8.95 -22.29
N PHE A 3 -23.87 -7.78 -21.93
CA PHE A 3 -23.30 -6.61 -21.24
C PHE A 3 -23.57 -6.69 -19.73
N ASN A 4 -24.45 -7.67 -19.41
CA ASN A 4 -24.85 -7.81 -17.99
C ASN A 4 -24.13 -9.00 -17.33
N ALA A 5 -23.46 -9.82 -18.04
CA ALA A 5 -22.75 -11.02 -17.52
C ALA A 5 -21.27 -10.72 -17.27
N GLU A 6 -20.72 -9.53 -17.91
CA GLU A 6 -19.31 -9.09 -17.72
C GLU A 6 -19.20 -8.11 -16.54
N GLN A 7 -20.35 -7.53 -16.17
CA GLN A 7 -20.38 -6.61 -15.01
C GLN A 7 -20.59 -7.40 -13.72
N THR A 8 -21.06 -8.49 -13.82
CA THR A 8 -21.30 -9.35 -12.63
C THR A 8 -20.05 -10.18 -12.30
N LYS A 9 -19.12 -10.41 -13.21
CA LYS A 9 -17.88 -11.17 -12.93
C LYS A 9 -16.78 -10.25 -12.39
N LYS A 10 -16.86 -8.82 -12.72
CA LYS A 10 -15.93 -7.80 -12.17
C LYS A 10 -16.35 -7.41 -10.75
N ALA A 11 -17.59 -7.57 -10.45
CA ALA A 11 -18.10 -7.26 -9.09
C ALA A 11 -17.84 -8.44 -8.15
N GLN A 12 -17.67 -9.60 -8.53
CA GLN A 12 -17.43 -10.81 -7.70
C GLN A 12 -15.93 -11.01 -7.49
N ALA A 13 -15.07 -10.62 -8.47
CA ALA A 13 -13.60 -10.72 -8.31
C ALA A 13 -13.07 -9.59 -7.41
N ALA A 14 -13.76 -8.40 -7.35
CA ALA A 14 -13.48 -7.31 -6.38
C ALA A 14 -13.95 -7.68 -4.97
N ILE A 15 -14.81 -8.53 -4.90
CA ILE A 15 -15.40 -9.03 -3.64
C ILE A 15 -14.51 -10.11 -3.03
N VAL A 16 -13.74 -10.92 -3.67
CA VAL A 16 -12.91 -12.03 -3.16
C VAL A 16 -11.52 -11.49 -2.78
N ILE A 17 -11.05 -10.34 -3.43
CA ILE A 17 -9.74 -9.72 -3.10
C ILE A 17 -9.87 -8.86 -1.84
N ALA A 18 -11.01 -8.27 -1.54
CA ALA A 18 -11.31 -7.48 -0.32
C ALA A 18 -11.57 -8.40 0.88
N VAL A 19 -12.06 -9.54 0.68
CA VAL A 19 -12.28 -10.55 1.75
C VAL A 19 -10.95 -11.25 2.08
N LEU A 20 -10.03 -11.36 1.22
CA LEU A 20 -8.72 -12.02 1.49
C LEU A 20 -7.75 -11.02 2.12
N VAL A 21 -7.99 -9.70 1.92
CA VAL A 21 -7.17 -8.64 2.57
C VAL A 21 -7.68 -8.41 4.00
N LEU A 22 -8.94 -8.58 4.19
CA LEU A 22 -9.58 -8.53 5.52
C LEU A 22 -9.24 -9.77 6.33
N ALA A 23 -9.07 -10.94 5.75
CA ALA A 23 -8.70 -12.20 6.44
C ALA A 23 -7.19 -12.24 6.73
N VAL A 24 -6.42 -11.52 5.98
CA VAL A 24 -4.95 -11.48 6.24
C VAL A 24 -4.66 -10.38 7.27
N ILE A 25 -5.51 -9.37 7.39
CA ILE A 25 -5.34 -8.29 8.38
C ILE A 25 -5.94 -8.73 9.72
N LEU A 26 -6.97 -9.63 9.70
CA LEU A 26 -7.55 -10.17 10.96
C LEU A 26 -6.72 -11.35 11.45
N LEU A 27 -6.14 -12.15 10.53
CA LEU A 27 -5.24 -13.26 10.90
C LEU A 27 -3.92 -12.75 11.45
N VAL A 28 -3.44 -11.62 11.11
CA VAL A 28 -2.23 -11.03 11.71
C VAL A 28 -2.59 -10.36 13.04
N VAL A 29 -3.89 -10.11 13.32
CA VAL A 29 -4.43 -9.51 14.57
C VAL A 29 -4.73 -10.64 15.57
N VAL A 30 -4.93 -11.93 15.22
CA VAL A 30 -5.28 -13.00 16.17
C VAL A 30 -4.01 -13.79 16.52
N LEU A 31 -2.88 -13.58 15.80
CA LEU A 31 -1.67 -14.35 16.20
C LEU A 31 -0.75 -13.46 17.03
N SER A 32 -1.22 -12.21 17.48
CA SER A 32 -0.37 -11.44 18.42
C SER A 32 -1.12 -11.19 19.73
N GLY A 33 -2.30 -11.91 19.90
CA GLY A 33 -2.99 -11.75 21.20
C GLY A 33 -3.16 -13.10 21.89
N ALA A 34 -2.20 -14.00 21.94
CA ALA A 34 -2.37 -15.04 23.00
C ALA A 34 -0.99 -15.48 23.52
N LEU A 35 -0.51 -14.81 24.56
CA LEU A 35 -0.11 -15.69 25.69
C LEU A 35 0.70 -14.87 26.70
N THR A 36 -0.06 -14.23 27.65
CA THR A 36 0.79 -14.07 28.86
C THR A 36 0.88 -15.38 29.63
N PRO A 37 1.96 -15.55 30.44
CA PRO A 37 1.92 -15.21 31.88
C PRO A 37 3.30 -14.81 32.41
N LYS A 38 3.33 -13.62 33.10
CA LYS A 38 3.88 -13.29 34.44
C LYS A 38 4.91 -14.35 34.90
N ALA A 39 6.26 -13.95 34.93
CA ALA A 39 6.99 -14.56 36.07
C ALA A 39 8.29 -13.78 36.32
N ALA A 40 8.42 -13.08 37.57
CA ALA A 40 9.35 -13.22 38.71
C ALA A 40 10.42 -14.27 38.44
N SER A 41 11.72 -13.84 38.35
CA SER A 41 13.16 -13.93 38.71
C SER A 41 13.63 -15.38 38.72
N VAL A 42 14.82 -15.63 38.08
CA VAL A 42 16.15 -16.15 38.48
C VAL A 42 16.71 -16.97 37.32
N SER A 43 17.98 -16.59 36.83
CA SER A 43 19.41 -16.93 36.72
C SER A 43 19.60 -18.26 36.00
N GLN A 44 20.48 -18.21 34.93
CA GLN A 44 21.79 -18.83 34.66
C GLN A 44 21.75 -19.53 33.30
N ALA A 45 22.72 -19.10 32.41
CA ALA A 45 23.96 -19.48 31.69
C ALA A 45 23.80 -20.84 31.01
N GLY A 46 24.03 -20.85 29.67
CA GLY A 46 25.01 -21.64 28.88
C GLY A 46 24.36 -22.16 27.59
N SER A 47 24.82 -21.67 26.43
CA SER A 47 25.48 -22.01 25.14
C SER A 47 24.84 -23.24 24.50
N SER A 48 24.46 -23.09 23.16
CA SER A 48 24.89 -23.84 21.96
C SER A 48 23.83 -23.70 20.86
N ALA A 49 24.21 -23.12 19.68
CA ALA A 49 24.50 -23.40 18.26
C ALA A 49 23.29 -24.09 17.60
N ALA A 50 22.76 -23.46 16.50
CA ALA A 50 22.69 -23.73 15.05
C ALA A 50 21.22 -23.88 14.63
N THR A 51 20.73 -23.00 13.63
CA THR A 51 20.32 -23.27 12.24
C THR A 51 19.09 -22.41 11.91
N ALA A 52 19.18 -21.46 10.95
CA ALA A 52 18.68 -21.14 9.59
C ALA A 52 17.14 -21.06 9.59
N THR A 53 16.59 -19.83 9.30
CA THR A 53 15.51 -19.71 8.30
C THR A 53 15.12 -18.24 8.15
N THR A 54 15.57 -17.57 7.07
CA THR A 54 15.07 -16.81 5.90
C THR A 54 13.56 -16.62 5.98
N SER A 55 13.06 -15.38 6.35
CA SER A 55 11.75 -15.04 5.74
C SER A 55 11.68 -13.53 5.50
N GLY A 56 12.11 -13.07 4.29
CA GLY A 56 11.58 -12.49 3.04
C GLY A 56 10.05 -12.40 3.03
N SER A 57 9.46 -11.27 3.42
CA SER A 57 8.11 -11.10 2.80
C SER A 57 8.02 -9.72 2.14
N ALA A 58 8.43 -9.65 0.82
CA ALA A 58 7.92 -9.23 -0.51
C ALA A 58 6.43 -9.57 -0.68
N ALA A 59 5.57 -8.54 -0.59
CA ALA A 59 4.50 -8.71 -1.62
C ALA A 59 3.88 -7.34 -1.93
N ALA A 60 4.36 -6.64 -2.96
CA ALA A 60 3.83 -6.30 -4.29
C ALA A 60 2.65 -7.18 -4.70
N ASN A 61 1.50 -6.75 -4.50
CA ASN A 61 0.46 -7.20 -5.48
C ASN A 61 -0.26 -5.99 -6.07
N THR A 62 0.20 -5.51 -7.25
CA THR A 62 -0.34 -4.94 -8.50
C THR A 62 -1.43 -5.83 -9.09
N THR A 63 -2.76 -5.31 -9.60
CA THR A 63 -3.31 -5.14 -10.97
C THR A 63 -4.82 -5.41 -10.94
N THR A 64 -5.68 -4.39 -11.51
CA THR A 64 -6.65 -4.00 -12.55
C THR A 64 -7.11 -5.21 -13.35
N ASN A 65 -8.50 -5.54 -13.46
CA ASN A 65 -9.66 -5.52 -14.38
C ASN A 65 -9.99 -6.95 -14.84
N THR A 66 -11.43 -7.52 -14.86
CA THR A 66 -12.67 -7.81 -15.61
C THR A 66 -12.77 -9.31 -15.88
N GLY A 67 -13.93 -10.02 -15.42
CA GLY A 67 -15.13 -10.57 -16.09
C GLY A 67 -15.08 -12.10 -16.10
N THR A 68 -16.10 -12.92 -15.45
CA THR A 68 -17.34 -13.70 -15.83
C THR A 68 -17.31 -15.01 -15.01
N SER A 69 -18.58 -15.37 -14.31
CA SER A 69 -19.88 -16.04 -14.53
C SER A 69 -20.12 -17.05 -13.40
N ALA A 70 -21.33 -16.90 -12.69
CA ALA A 70 -22.75 -17.30 -12.61
C ALA A 70 -22.88 -18.66 -11.89
N ALA A 71 -23.69 -18.77 -10.82
CA ALA A 71 -25.09 -19.19 -10.62
C ALA A 71 -25.20 -20.01 -9.33
N ALA A 72 -26.07 -19.57 -8.37
CA ALA A 72 -27.46 -19.67 -7.83
C ALA A 72 -27.50 -20.68 -6.69
N THR A 73 -28.03 -20.30 -5.46
CA THR A 73 -29.36 -20.50 -4.82
C THR A 73 -29.15 -20.76 -3.33
N GLY A 74 -29.63 -19.83 -2.40
CA GLY A 74 -30.70 -20.11 -1.39
C GLY A 74 -30.12 -20.16 0.02
N ALA A 75 -30.19 -18.97 0.76
CA ALA A 75 -30.77 -19.10 2.13
C ALA A 75 -30.15 -18.02 3.03
N ALA A 76 -30.81 -16.89 3.17
CA ALA A 76 -31.10 -15.94 4.27
C ALA A 76 -30.10 -16.10 5.42
N ASN A 77 -28.91 -15.43 5.18
CA ASN A 77 -28.09 -15.06 6.35
C ASN A 77 -27.60 -13.62 6.22
N SER A 78 -28.33 -12.55 6.56
CA SER A 78 -27.99 -11.16 6.97
C SER A 78 -26.49 -10.98 7.17
N SER A 79 -25.66 -11.08 6.08
CA SER A 79 -24.24 -10.67 6.00
C SER A 79 -24.14 -9.29 5.33
N SER A 80 -24.38 -8.19 6.00
CA SER A 80 -24.00 -6.81 5.60
C SER A 80 -22.93 -6.81 4.50
N ASP A 81 -23.22 -7.13 3.30
CA ASP A 81 -22.46 -6.87 2.05
C ASP A 81 -21.71 -5.54 2.14
N SER A 82 -20.65 -5.45 2.92
CA SER A 82 -19.89 -4.19 3.02
C SER A 82 -19.33 -3.78 1.65
N SER A 83 -20.14 -3.61 0.65
CA SER A 83 -19.58 -3.10 -0.62
C SER A 83 -19.22 -1.62 -0.49
N ILE A 84 -17.88 -1.28 -0.71
CA ILE A 84 -17.43 0.13 -0.66
C ILE A 84 -17.93 0.85 -1.93
N ASN A 85 -18.94 1.70 -1.75
CA ASN A 85 -19.50 2.37 -2.95
C ASN A 85 -19.61 3.88 -2.74
N SER A 86 -19.16 4.27 -1.61
CA SER A 86 -19.22 5.73 -1.34
C SER A 86 -18.06 6.14 -0.42
N MET A 87 -17.89 7.53 -0.42
CA MET A 87 -16.86 8.03 0.51
C MET A 87 -17.22 7.69 1.96
N ASP A 88 -18.46 7.63 2.34
CA ASP A 88 -18.84 7.25 3.72
C ASP A 88 -18.43 5.80 4.03
N ASP A 89 -18.59 4.94 3.01
CA ASP A 89 -18.16 3.54 3.23
C ASP A 89 -16.64 3.44 3.39
N VAL A 90 -15.99 4.29 2.53
CA VAL A 90 -14.52 4.29 2.66
C VAL A 90 -14.11 4.77 4.05
N ASN A 91 -14.75 5.78 4.51
CA ASN A 91 -14.36 6.33 5.82
C ASN A 91 -14.72 5.35 6.94
N ALA A 92 -15.84 4.71 6.76
CA ALA A 92 -16.23 3.76 7.81
C ALA A 92 -15.25 2.59 7.90
N MET A 93 -14.78 2.23 6.81
CA MET A 93 -13.87 1.05 6.86
C MET A 93 -12.44 1.48 7.19
N TYR A 94 -11.93 2.39 6.39
CA TYR A 94 -10.49 2.73 6.56
C TYR A 94 -10.30 3.69 7.73
N GLY A 95 -11.24 4.55 7.90
CA GLY A 95 -11.15 5.44 9.08
C GLY A 95 -11.16 4.67 10.40
N THR A 96 -12.10 3.72 10.47
CA THR A 96 -12.15 2.92 11.71
C THR A 96 -10.85 2.12 11.90
N ALA A 97 -10.42 1.49 10.85
CA ALA A 97 -9.14 0.75 10.95
C ALA A 97 -7.98 1.67 11.37
N ALA A 98 -7.87 2.81 10.76
CA ALA A 98 -6.77 3.73 11.13
C ALA A 98 -6.86 4.14 12.61
N LYS A 99 -8.10 4.30 13.09
CA LYS A 99 -8.24 4.65 14.53
C LYS A 99 -7.76 3.50 15.41
N GLN A 100 -8.04 2.30 15.00
CA GLN A 100 -7.54 1.16 15.79
C GLN A 100 -6.00 1.08 15.76
N LEU A 101 -5.48 1.25 14.63
CA LEU A 101 -4.00 1.24 14.54
C LEU A 101 -3.38 2.38 15.36
N GLN A 102 -4.08 3.46 15.33
CA GLN A 102 -3.56 4.57 16.15
C GLN A 102 -3.58 4.19 17.64
N ALA A 103 -4.66 3.66 18.08
CA ALA A 103 -4.71 3.22 19.49
C ALA A 103 -3.62 2.20 19.80
N GLN A 104 -3.39 1.32 18.87
CA GLN A 104 -2.31 0.34 19.09
C GLN A 104 -0.95 1.02 19.21
N HIS A 105 -0.74 1.98 18.33
CA HIS A 105 0.57 2.65 18.41
C HIS A 105 0.71 3.42 19.73
N GLU A 106 -0.44 4.01 20.20
CA GLU A 106 -0.37 4.77 21.46
C GLU A 106 -0.10 3.84 22.64
N ALA A 107 -0.61 2.69 22.58
CA ALA A 107 -0.38 1.71 23.66
C ALA A 107 1.07 1.20 23.68
N ASP A 108 1.68 1.23 22.48
CA ASP A 108 3.09 0.79 22.44
C ASP A 108 3.87 1.67 21.44
N PRO A 109 4.30 2.86 21.86
CA PRO A 109 4.89 3.85 20.93
C PRO A 109 6.30 3.43 20.48
N ASP A 110 6.88 2.46 21.15
CA ASP A 110 8.28 2.14 20.79
C ASP A 110 8.31 0.98 19.78
N ASN A 111 7.19 0.42 19.48
CA ASN A 111 7.15 -0.68 18.49
C ASN A 111 7.02 -0.10 17.07
N PRO A 112 8.03 -0.30 16.27
CA PRO A 112 8.06 0.33 14.94
C PRO A 112 7.01 -0.29 14.00
N SER A 113 6.58 -1.50 14.28
CA SER A 113 5.57 -2.14 13.41
C SER A 113 4.20 -1.44 13.54
N THR A 114 3.93 -1.03 14.77
CA THR A 114 2.61 -0.36 14.93
C THR A 114 2.60 1.00 14.21
N LEU A 115 3.76 1.63 14.20
CA LEU A 115 3.81 2.92 13.51
C LEU A 115 3.77 2.71 11.98
N LEU A 116 4.48 1.69 11.53
CA LEU A 116 4.42 1.45 10.08
C LEU A 116 3.01 1.01 9.66
N ASN A 117 2.36 0.21 10.44
CA ASN A 117 0.97 -0.17 10.11
C ASN A 117 0.05 1.05 10.10
N LEU A 118 0.22 1.87 11.08
CA LEU A 118 -0.60 3.10 11.10
C LEU A 118 -0.36 3.94 9.84
N ALA A 119 0.93 4.12 9.48
CA ALA A 119 1.24 4.91 8.26
C ALA A 119 0.59 4.28 7.03
N ASN A 120 0.68 2.95 6.91
CA ASN A 120 0.09 2.26 5.74
C ASN A 120 -1.44 2.35 5.76
N GLY A 121 -1.92 2.34 6.94
CA GLY A 121 -3.39 2.51 7.05
C GLY A 121 -3.87 3.85 6.50
N TYR A 122 -3.19 4.89 6.96
CA TYR A 122 -3.57 6.21 6.41
C TYR A 122 -3.33 6.27 4.89
N PHE A 123 -2.24 5.69 4.47
CA PHE A 123 -1.95 5.69 3.02
C PHE A 123 -3.09 4.97 2.27
N ASP A 124 -3.51 3.84 2.73
CA ASP A 124 -4.57 3.10 2.02
C ASP A 124 -5.90 3.87 2.07
N TRP A 125 -6.08 4.50 3.20
CA TRP A 125 -7.30 5.33 3.32
C TRP A 125 -7.29 6.49 2.32
N GLY A 126 -6.20 7.11 2.21
CA GLY A 126 -6.12 8.24 1.24
C GLY A 126 -6.29 7.76 -0.20
N VAL A 127 -5.69 6.69 -0.53
CA VAL A 127 -5.77 6.20 -1.92
C VAL A 127 -7.20 5.77 -2.24
N ALA A 128 -7.78 5.09 -1.27
CA ALA A 128 -9.19 4.71 -1.49
C ALA A 128 -10.09 5.95 -1.66
N ALA A 129 -9.79 6.93 -0.92
CA ALA A 129 -10.65 8.14 -0.96
C ALA A 129 -10.52 8.85 -2.32
N LEU A 130 -9.40 8.66 -3.00
CA LEU A 130 -9.20 9.37 -4.27
C LEU A 130 -10.14 8.82 -5.35
N ASN A 131 -10.84 7.69 -5.03
CA ASN A 131 -11.87 7.21 -5.99
C ASN A 131 -13.15 8.05 -5.93
N TYR A 132 -13.23 8.82 -4.88
CA TYR A 132 -14.53 9.51 -4.71
C TYR A 132 -14.32 11.01 -4.54
N ALA A 133 -13.00 11.30 -4.50
CA ALA A 133 -12.73 12.75 -4.33
C ALA A 133 -11.37 13.08 -4.96
N ASP A 134 -11.29 14.41 -5.32
CA ASP A 134 -9.99 14.87 -5.88
C ASP A 134 -8.92 14.96 -4.77
N SER A 135 -7.70 14.95 -5.30
CA SER A 135 -6.59 14.98 -4.31
C SER A 135 -6.57 16.32 -3.55
N SER A 136 -7.22 17.39 -4.08
CA SER A 136 -7.23 18.69 -3.38
C SER A 136 -8.33 18.75 -2.32
N ASP A 137 -9.22 17.69 -2.32
CA ASP A 137 -10.23 17.62 -1.25
C ASP A 137 -9.59 17.66 0.14
N SER A 138 -10.17 18.52 1.05
CA SER A 138 -9.55 18.75 2.38
C SER A 138 -9.43 17.44 3.17
N HIS A 139 -10.51 16.65 3.07
CA HIS A 139 -10.46 15.35 3.80
C HIS A 139 -9.33 14.46 3.25
N VAL A 140 -9.17 14.41 1.96
CA VAL A 140 -8.07 13.60 1.36
C VAL A 140 -6.72 14.20 1.75
N GLN A 141 -6.65 15.54 1.81
CA GLN A 141 -5.36 16.15 2.18
C GLN A 141 -5.02 15.84 3.64
N ASP A 142 -6.05 15.82 4.38
CA ASP A 142 -5.79 15.56 5.81
C ASP A 142 -5.30 14.11 6.00
N ILE A 143 -5.86 13.20 5.29
CA ILE A 143 -5.46 11.79 5.46
C ILE A 143 -4.00 11.60 5.00
N PHE A 144 -3.64 12.20 3.84
CA PHE A 144 -2.25 12.04 3.38
C PHE A 144 -1.26 12.77 4.29
N SER A 145 -1.73 13.86 4.90
CA SER A 145 -0.81 14.52 5.86
C SER A 145 -0.55 13.61 7.07
N LYS A 146 -1.58 12.95 7.51
CA LYS A 146 -1.35 12.01 8.62
C LYS A 146 -0.44 10.84 8.19
N ALA A 147 -0.64 10.37 6.94
CA ALA A 147 0.27 9.30 6.47
C ALA A 147 1.72 9.80 6.40
N ILE A 148 1.92 10.97 5.94
CA ILE A 148 3.30 11.50 5.81
C ILE A 148 3.91 11.63 7.21
N ALA A 149 3.15 12.17 8.14
CA ALA A 149 3.70 12.32 9.51
C ALA A 149 4.07 10.96 10.10
N SER A 150 3.22 10.03 9.87
CA SER A 150 3.51 8.70 10.44
C SER A 150 4.72 8.06 9.75
N TYR A 151 4.83 8.18 8.44
CA TYR A 151 6.03 7.65 7.76
C TYR A 151 7.29 8.39 8.21
N ASP A 152 7.13 9.71 8.39
CA ASP A 152 8.32 10.46 8.85
C ASP A 152 8.79 9.94 10.21
N GLU A 153 7.82 9.73 11.06
CA GLU A 153 8.23 9.20 12.38
C GLU A 153 8.84 7.80 12.26
N TYR A 154 8.27 7.02 11.45
CA TYR A 154 8.80 5.63 11.29
C TYR A 154 10.20 5.66 10.70
N LEU A 155 10.44 6.54 9.81
CA LEU A 155 11.74 6.53 9.09
C LEU A 155 12.85 7.10 9.99
N LYS A 156 12.46 7.81 11.09
CA LYS A 156 13.53 8.21 12.05
C LYS A 156 14.21 6.99 12.66
N GLY A 157 13.50 5.89 12.88
CA GLY A 157 14.09 4.67 13.46
C GLY A 157 14.48 3.65 12.39
N SER A 158 14.03 3.86 11.20
CA SER A 158 14.36 2.92 10.11
C SER A 158 14.67 3.70 8.82
N PRO A 159 15.74 4.36 8.76
CA PRO A 159 16.05 5.27 7.63
C PRO A 159 16.33 4.48 6.35
N SER A 160 16.56 3.19 6.38
CA SER A 160 16.94 2.46 5.15
C SER A 160 15.73 1.75 4.54
N SER A 161 14.58 2.02 5.17
CA SER A 161 13.40 1.35 4.58
C SER A 161 13.04 1.99 3.24
N LYS A 162 13.21 1.21 2.18
CA LYS A 162 13.01 1.74 0.81
C LYS A 162 11.52 1.92 0.53
N SER A 163 10.76 0.95 0.94
CA SER A 163 9.32 1.03 0.63
C SER A 163 8.67 2.20 1.38
N ALA A 164 9.05 2.40 2.64
CA ALA A 164 8.46 3.52 3.39
C ALA A 164 8.86 4.87 2.79
N THR A 165 10.07 4.96 2.35
CA THR A 165 10.51 6.24 1.71
C THR A 165 9.69 6.52 0.45
N VAL A 166 9.50 5.46 -0.35
CA VAL A 166 8.76 5.66 -1.62
C VAL A 166 7.29 5.94 -1.29
N ASP A 167 6.67 5.22 -0.38
CA ASP A 167 5.27 5.46 -0.01
C ASP A 167 5.06 6.87 0.57
N ARG A 168 5.98 7.28 1.34
CA ARG A 168 5.88 8.68 1.82
C ARG A 168 5.89 9.67 0.66
N ALA A 169 6.77 9.47 -0.32
CA ALA A 169 6.81 10.38 -1.50
C ALA A 169 5.47 10.34 -2.25
N ILE A 170 4.92 9.20 -2.35
CA ILE A 170 3.60 9.12 -3.04
C ILE A 170 2.58 9.97 -2.27
N CYS A 171 2.63 9.85 -0.94
CA CYS A 171 1.70 10.69 -0.15
C CYS A 171 1.95 12.18 -0.38
N VAL A 172 3.21 12.51 -0.47
CA VAL A 172 3.52 13.95 -0.72
C VAL A 172 2.97 14.35 -2.10
N PHE A 173 3.10 13.45 -3.01
CA PHE A 173 2.57 13.75 -4.36
C PHE A 173 1.06 13.98 -4.31
N TYR A 174 0.35 13.10 -3.64
CA TYR A 174 -1.12 13.24 -3.64
C TYR A 174 -1.57 14.36 -2.69
N SER A 175 -0.61 14.87 -1.87
CA SER A 175 -0.99 16.02 -1.01
C SER A 175 -0.80 17.33 -1.78
N GLY A 176 -0.23 17.19 -3.03
CA GLY A 176 -0.24 18.39 -3.91
C GLY A 176 1.16 18.94 -4.12
N ASP A 177 2.10 18.37 -3.39
CA ASP A 177 3.45 18.94 -3.59
C ASP A 177 4.26 18.04 -4.53
N THR A 178 3.97 18.16 -5.84
CA THR A 178 4.59 17.28 -6.86
C THR A 178 6.09 17.55 -6.96
N SER A 179 6.48 18.78 -6.85
CA SER A 179 7.92 19.11 -6.96
C SER A 179 8.72 18.45 -5.82
N ALA A 180 8.17 18.54 -4.64
CA ALA A 180 8.88 17.91 -3.50
C ALA A 180 8.94 16.37 -3.65
N ALA A 181 7.89 15.78 -4.12
CA ALA A 181 7.89 14.31 -4.30
C ALA A 181 8.93 13.89 -5.36
N ILE A 182 9.02 14.68 -6.41
CA ILE A 182 10.02 14.35 -7.46
C ILE A 182 11.44 14.50 -6.89
N SER A 183 11.63 15.61 -6.22
CA SER A 183 12.98 15.79 -5.65
C SER A 183 13.34 14.64 -4.70
N ALA A 184 12.40 14.23 -3.93
CA ALA A 184 12.70 13.16 -2.96
C ALA A 184 13.07 11.86 -3.69
N LEU A 185 12.33 11.52 -4.72
CA LEU A 185 12.63 10.22 -5.36
C LEU A 185 13.85 10.33 -6.28
N GLU A 186 14.12 11.53 -6.79
CA GLU A 186 15.41 11.68 -7.50
C GLU A 186 16.60 11.45 -6.56
N THR A 187 16.46 12.05 -5.39
CA THR A 187 17.57 11.81 -4.44
C THR A 187 17.66 10.32 -4.09
N PHE A 188 16.54 9.71 -3.89
CA PHE A 188 16.55 8.28 -3.51
C PHE A 188 17.17 7.44 -4.63
N THR A 189 16.76 7.68 -5.88
CA THR A 189 17.24 6.83 -6.99
C THR A 189 18.70 7.12 -7.31
N ALA A 190 19.13 8.30 -7.00
CA ALA A 190 20.57 8.56 -7.16
C ALA A 190 21.40 7.72 -6.18
N LYS A 191 20.81 7.45 -5.05
CA LYS A 191 21.54 6.63 -4.05
C LYS A 191 21.30 5.14 -4.29
N ASP A 192 20.13 4.88 -4.67
CA ASP A 192 19.79 3.46 -4.88
C ASP A 192 19.02 3.32 -6.20
N ALA A 193 19.71 2.73 -7.12
CA ALA A 193 19.11 2.71 -8.49
C ALA A 193 18.43 1.36 -8.73
N SER A 194 18.43 0.51 -7.73
CA SER A 194 17.97 -0.87 -8.03
C SER A 194 16.53 -1.06 -7.56
N PHE A 195 16.03 0.00 -6.93
CA PHE A 195 14.66 -0.20 -6.41
C PHE A 195 13.64 0.29 -7.45
N GLY A 196 13.10 -0.68 -8.19
CA GLY A 196 12.22 -0.43 -9.37
C GLY A 196 11.00 0.43 -9.01
N PRO A 197 10.35 0.20 -7.90
CA PRO A 197 9.15 1.00 -7.57
C PRO A 197 9.47 2.49 -7.48
N ALA A 198 10.62 2.85 -7.01
CA ALA A 198 10.94 4.30 -6.96
C ALA A 198 10.99 4.90 -8.36
N TRP A 199 11.59 4.19 -9.33
CA TRP A 199 11.66 4.73 -10.70
C TRP A 199 10.27 4.78 -11.35
N ALA A 200 9.47 3.75 -11.05
CA ALA A 200 8.12 3.78 -11.66
C ALA A 200 7.32 4.97 -11.13
N ASN A 201 7.40 5.20 -9.83
CA ASN A 201 6.66 6.36 -9.29
C ASN A 201 7.28 7.69 -9.75
N LEU A 202 8.60 7.75 -9.89
CA LEU A 202 9.19 8.99 -10.44
C LEU A 202 8.66 9.24 -11.85
N GLY A 203 8.54 8.14 -12.69
CA GLY A 203 7.92 8.31 -14.02
C GLY A 203 6.51 8.90 -13.91
N MET A 204 5.73 8.34 -13.02
CA MET A 204 4.36 8.85 -12.85
C MET A 204 4.37 10.31 -12.43
N PHE A 205 5.24 10.66 -11.51
CA PHE A 205 5.29 12.07 -11.05
C PHE A 205 5.72 13.00 -12.19
N TYR A 206 6.71 12.57 -12.97
CA TYR A 206 7.15 13.42 -14.11
C TYR A 206 6.01 13.58 -15.12
N GLU A 207 5.36 12.46 -15.34
CA GLU A 207 4.24 12.55 -16.30
C GLU A 207 3.20 13.57 -15.81
N SER A 208 2.84 13.50 -14.54
CA SER A 208 1.86 14.46 -13.98
C SER A 208 2.36 15.90 -14.10
N ALA A 209 3.66 16.06 -14.11
CA ALA A 209 4.21 17.44 -14.20
C ALA A 209 4.40 17.86 -15.65
N GLY A 210 4.06 16.99 -16.58
CA GLY A 210 4.20 17.34 -18.02
C GLY A 210 5.62 17.12 -18.53
N ARG A 211 6.43 16.54 -17.74
CA ARG A 211 7.81 16.25 -18.18
C ARG A 211 7.87 14.86 -18.82
N THR A 212 7.49 14.81 -20.05
CA THR A 212 7.21 13.51 -20.71
C THR A 212 8.53 12.76 -20.97
N ASP A 213 9.56 13.45 -21.41
CA ASP A 213 10.82 12.71 -21.69
C ASP A 213 11.43 12.14 -20.40
N ASP A 214 11.33 12.91 -19.40
CA ASP A 214 11.83 12.39 -18.10
C ASP A 214 11.01 11.18 -17.63
N ALA A 215 9.73 11.30 -17.86
CA ALA A 215 8.89 10.16 -17.44
C ALA A 215 9.27 8.89 -18.20
N LYS A 216 9.45 9.01 -19.50
CA LYS A 216 9.82 7.81 -20.29
C LYS A 216 11.14 7.22 -19.79
N ALA A 217 12.11 8.13 -19.57
CA ALA A 217 13.39 7.61 -19.06
C ALA A 217 13.22 6.89 -17.72
N ALA A 218 12.44 7.49 -16.86
CA ALA A 218 12.28 6.86 -15.54
C ALA A 218 11.55 5.52 -15.65
N TYR A 219 10.51 5.42 -16.44
CA TYR A 219 9.80 4.13 -16.59
C TYR A 219 10.73 3.06 -17.19
N GLN A 220 11.58 3.51 -18.18
CA GLN A 220 12.56 2.52 -18.67
C GLN A 220 13.50 2.04 -17.56
N LYS A 221 13.94 2.93 -16.74
CA LYS A 221 14.79 2.51 -15.61
C LYS A 221 14.03 1.58 -14.66
N ALA A 222 12.75 1.86 -14.45
CA ALA A 222 11.98 0.95 -13.58
C ALA A 222 12.00 -0.48 -14.14
N ILE A 223 11.90 -0.66 -15.43
CA ILE A 223 11.91 -1.99 -16.07
C ILE A 223 13.29 -2.63 -15.90
N ASP A 224 14.31 -1.80 -16.01
CA ASP A 224 15.67 -2.35 -15.89
C ASP A 224 15.98 -2.76 -14.45
N ALA A 225 15.42 -2.00 -13.53
CA ALA A 225 15.79 -2.23 -12.10
C ALA A 225 14.99 -3.41 -11.55
N ASP A 226 13.95 -3.91 -12.30
CA ASP A 226 13.14 -5.06 -11.82
C ASP A 226 12.89 -6.01 -12.99
N PRO A 227 13.98 -6.66 -13.45
CA PRO A 227 13.86 -7.48 -14.66
C PRO A 227 12.97 -8.71 -14.42
N ASP A 228 12.81 -9.13 -13.17
CA ASP A 228 11.96 -10.33 -12.93
C ASP A 228 10.58 -9.91 -12.44
N ASP A 229 10.39 -8.68 -12.57
CA ASP A 229 9.10 -8.09 -12.15
C ASP A 229 8.73 -8.50 -10.72
N ALA A 230 9.63 -8.54 -9.84
CA ALA A 230 9.39 -8.94 -8.43
C ALA A 230 8.47 -7.94 -7.73
N TYR A 231 8.54 -6.71 -8.17
CA TYR A 231 7.69 -5.69 -7.51
C TYR A 231 6.47 -5.37 -8.37
N GLN A 232 6.35 -6.14 -9.47
CA GLN A 232 5.20 -5.99 -10.41
C GLN A 232 5.14 -4.58 -10.99
N VAL A 233 6.30 -3.93 -11.22
CA VAL A 233 6.27 -2.55 -11.73
C VAL A 233 6.61 -2.57 -13.23
N LYS A 234 7.04 -3.72 -13.65
CA LYS A 234 7.50 -3.79 -15.04
C LYS A 234 6.29 -3.62 -15.98
N THR A 235 5.28 -4.39 -15.71
CA THR A 235 4.12 -4.31 -16.62
C THR A 235 3.51 -2.90 -16.59
N TYR A 236 3.37 -2.38 -15.44
CA TYR A 236 2.85 -1.00 -15.34
C TYR A 236 3.74 -0.02 -16.12
N ALA A 237 5.02 -0.06 -15.95
CA ALA A 237 5.95 0.87 -16.63
C ALA A 237 5.90 0.69 -18.15
N GLN A 238 5.72 -0.51 -18.66
CA GLN A 238 5.64 -0.74 -20.12
C GLN A 238 4.35 -0.11 -20.69
N GLN A 239 3.36 -0.36 -19.92
CA GLN A 239 2.09 0.22 -20.40
C GLN A 239 2.19 1.75 -20.51
N ARG A 240 2.76 2.24 -19.49
CA ARG A 240 2.84 3.72 -19.54
C ARG A 240 3.80 4.18 -20.63
N LEU A 241 4.89 3.55 -20.86
CA LEU A 241 5.83 3.94 -21.93
C LEU A 241 5.15 3.84 -23.30
N THR A 242 4.41 2.77 -23.47
CA THR A 242 3.72 2.61 -24.77
C THR A 242 2.73 3.78 -24.98
N ALA A 243 2.02 4.10 -23.95
CA ALA A 243 1.05 5.21 -24.06
C ALA A 243 1.76 6.54 -24.38
N LEU A 244 2.90 6.79 -23.83
CA LEU A 244 3.58 8.10 -24.01
C LEU A 244 4.25 8.18 -25.38
N ASN A 245 4.55 7.05 -25.98
CA ASN A 245 5.21 7.08 -27.31
C ASN A 245 4.18 7.27 -28.42
N LYS A 246 2.98 6.95 -28.05
CA LYS A 246 1.92 7.11 -29.09
C LYS A 246 1.46 8.57 -29.16
N ASN A 247 1.76 9.40 -28.27
CA ASN A 247 1.32 10.80 -28.24
C ASN A 247 2.43 11.75 -28.71
#